data_AF-A0A8H3GD50-F1
#
_entry.id   AF-A0A8H3GD50-F1
#
_cell.length_a   1.000
_cell.length_b   1.000
_cell.length_c   1.000
_cell.angle_alpha   90.00
_cell.angle_beta   90.00
_cell.angle_gamma   90.00
#
_symmetry.space_group_name_H-M   'P 1'
#
loop_
_entity.id
_entity.type
_entity.pdbx_description
1 polymer ?
#
loop_
_entity_poly.entity_id
_entity_poly.type
_entity_poly.pdbx_seq_one_letter_code
_entity_poly.pdbx_strand_id
1 'polypeptide(L)'
;MDDQLELPTSTVPKDQQDEDGESSGDEGMPDWTNIPGVRGLSRAVIPKRGEKEFEPAAGGATALQSHVLTKSRNAMFSALKGSRGANSKTISYAIWYPTLGRAHVTVSRGTHFSTLGHSALREPDPNSHSTKAQKRLELMPEEALYLMERGSLFCWKENEISSSIRDRIDWDLDDCDVTIGAPMSVQQAFTEMIGTDGLELQHYLVYAYLKRLGYMVGRASAPAKTPLYPLPPPNNANNRTPLHQMRLFKASILLSLSSLIRKIRSTLGPFIFTHHGASIGGMLGLMPRSFTSISIFESLRTMVSGHDIPLRQPRSRPSGPNGDVTFKVFWNVWKPSTAWRKLDVPKPDFEIAVVDARKTPVPDIYQLTDMFASAEPRPPPPPRKRAPPNAKAAPQPTQQKPVQPKKVNNPKPPNLWNRICQTAGLTSLAPPIQKPNPFVHLKAGRKSVIVAAVDGSMISLVRFGEGDFISWPMV
;
A
#
# COMPACT_ATOMS: atom_id res chain seq x y z
N MET A 1 11.63 31.27 64.54
CA MET A 1 11.73 29.96 63.86
C MET A 1 11.50 30.27 62.40
N ASP A 2 12.55 30.70 61.70
CA ASP A 2 12.51 31.19 60.32
C ASP A 2 13.64 30.53 59.51
N ASP A 3 13.69 29.20 59.50
CA ASP A 3 14.74 28.42 58.81
C ASP A 3 14.36 28.08 57.35
N GLN A 4 13.66 28.97 56.63
CA GLN A 4 13.20 28.72 55.25
C GLN A 4 13.83 29.61 54.17
N LEU A 5 14.90 30.36 54.44
CA LEU A 5 15.45 31.33 53.47
C LEU A 5 16.93 31.22 53.12
N GLU A 6 17.60 30.09 53.36
CA GLU A 6 18.97 29.91 52.85
C GLU A 6 18.99 29.03 51.59
N LEU A 7 18.97 29.69 50.43
CA LEU A 7 19.39 29.10 49.17
C LEU A 7 20.92 28.93 49.21
N PRO A 8 21.48 27.72 48.99
CA PRO A 8 22.92 27.53 48.99
C PRO A 8 23.55 28.32 47.83
N THR A 9 24.36 29.32 48.17
CA THR A 9 25.08 30.17 47.22
C THR A 9 26.49 29.60 47.05
N SER A 10 26.64 28.55 46.24
CA SER A 10 27.96 28.16 45.73
C SER A 10 28.03 28.42 44.23
N THR A 11 28.67 29.52 43.87
CA THR A 11 29.11 29.79 42.50
C THR A 11 30.40 29.02 42.25
N VAL A 12 30.35 27.98 41.42
CA VAL A 12 31.56 27.32 40.90
C VAL A 12 32.17 28.25 39.84
N PRO A 13 33.46 28.63 39.93
CA PRO A 13 34.12 29.43 38.89
C PRO A 13 34.16 28.65 37.59
N LYS A 14 33.71 29.28 36.52
CA LYS A 14 33.75 28.75 35.16
C LYS A 14 35.03 29.26 34.51
N ASP A 15 36.13 28.51 34.63
CA ASP A 15 37.30 28.73 33.79
C ASP A 15 38.12 27.44 33.60
N GLN A 16 38.44 27.19 32.33
CA GLN A 16 39.50 26.33 31.77
C GLN A 16 39.25 24.80 31.73
N GLN A 17 38.74 24.30 30.59
CA GLN A 17 39.54 23.61 29.56
C GLN A 17 38.63 22.96 28.51
N ASP A 18 38.61 23.56 27.33
CA ASP A 18 38.37 22.84 26.07
C ASP A 18 39.60 21.95 25.83
N GLU A 19 39.52 20.66 26.15
CA GLU A 19 40.41 19.65 25.56
C GLU A 19 39.58 18.48 25.05
N ASP A 20 39.65 18.29 23.74
CA ASP A 20 39.03 17.21 22.99
C ASP A 20 39.52 15.84 23.49
N GLY A 21 38.62 15.11 24.15
CA GLY A 21 38.81 13.72 24.54
C GLY A 21 37.65 12.86 24.07
N GLU A 22 37.82 12.17 22.94
CA GLU A 22 36.94 11.08 22.50
C GLU A 22 36.89 9.99 23.58
N SER A 23 35.79 9.91 24.34
CA SER A 23 35.62 8.87 25.36
C SER A 23 34.20 8.30 25.39
N SER A 24 34.12 7.03 24.97
CA SER A 24 33.21 5.97 25.41
C SER A 24 31.70 6.28 25.48
N GLY A 25 30.97 5.75 24.49
CA GLY A 25 29.51 5.74 24.43
C GLY A 25 28.85 4.87 25.50
N ASP A 26 28.61 5.45 26.66
CA ASP A 26 27.68 4.91 27.66
C ASP A 26 26.47 5.86 27.84
N GLU A 27 25.27 5.30 27.69
CA GLU A 27 23.98 5.98 27.53
C GLU A 27 23.50 6.61 28.85
N GLY A 28 23.84 7.88 29.07
CA GLY A 28 23.42 8.67 30.25
C GLY A 28 22.17 9.54 30.02
N MET A 29 21.36 9.70 31.09
CA MET A 29 20.05 10.38 31.15
C MET A 29 20.10 11.91 30.85
N PRO A 30 19.09 12.53 30.20
CA PRO A 30 19.07 13.97 29.90
C PRO A 30 18.86 14.91 31.12
N ASP A 31 19.47 16.11 31.08
CA ASP A 31 19.29 17.18 32.09
C ASP A 31 18.29 18.25 31.62
N TRP A 32 17.26 18.48 32.45
CA TRP A 32 16.11 19.33 32.15
C TRP A 32 16.26 20.77 32.65
N THR A 33 17.30 21.05 33.45
CA THR A 33 17.50 22.38 34.06
C THR A 33 17.98 23.45 33.08
N ASN A 34 18.60 23.03 31.97
CA ASN A 34 19.10 23.91 30.90
C ASN A 34 18.00 24.41 29.95
N ILE A 35 16.72 24.14 30.24
CA ILE A 35 15.61 24.70 29.48
C ILE A 35 15.43 26.14 29.95
N PRO A 36 15.74 27.17 29.14
CA PRO A 36 15.43 28.54 29.50
C PRO A 36 13.94 28.62 29.80
N GLY A 37 13.63 29.18 30.98
CA GLY A 37 12.29 29.19 31.56
C GLY A 37 11.22 29.62 30.56
N VAL A 38 10.03 29.03 30.72
CA VAL A 38 8.81 29.08 29.91
C VAL A 38 8.20 30.49 29.81
N ARG A 39 9.00 31.50 29.47
CA ARG A 39 8.56 32.86 29.10
C ARG A 39 9.33 33.29 27.86
N GLY A 40 8.82 32.92 26.69
CA GLY A 40 9.19 33.57 25.42
C GLY A 40 9.61 32.67 24.27
N LEU A 41 9.80 31.35 24.46
CA LEU A 41 10.15 30.45 23.36
C LEU A 41 8.94 29.58 22.98
N SER A 42 8.39 29.83 21.79
CA SER A 42 7.28 29.10 21.16
C SER A 42 7.59 27.64 20.79
N ARG A 43 8.74 27.12 21.25
CA ARG A 43 9.21 25.76 20.99
C ARG A 43 9.93 25.21 22.22
N ALA A 44 9.36 24.16 22.81
CA ALA A 44 10.08 23.34 23.78
C ALA A 44 11.22 22.61 23.02
N VAL A 45 12.46 23.02 23.26
CA VAL A 45 13.66 22.34 22.75
C VAL A 45 14.13 21.39 23.83
N ILE A 46 14.23 20.10 23.49
CA ILE A 46 14.79 19.08 24.39
C ILE A 46 16.31 19.31 24.45
N PRO A 47 16.91 19.60 25.62
CA PRO A 47 18.34 19.84 25.74
C PRO A 47 19.18 18.61 25.38
N LYS A 48 20.42 18.84 24.96
CA LYS A 48 21.44 17.79 24.91
C LYS A 48 22.08 17.62 26.31
N ARG A 49 22.42 16.35 26.60
CA ARG A 49 22.88 15.70 27.85
C ARG A 49 23.50 16.62 28.92
N GLY A 50 23.12 16.39 30.18
CA GLY A 50 23.83 16.93 31.35
C GLY A 50 24.47 15.85 32.21
N GLU A 51 25.14 16.27 33.27
CA GLU A 51 25.99 15.42 34.12
C GLU A 51 25.15 14.61 35.13
N LYS A 52 25.49 13.33 35.29
CA LYS A 52 24.77 12.37 36.14
C LYS A 52 25.57 12.17 37.44
N GLU A 53 25.33 13.02 38.44
CA GLU A 53 25.92 12.88 39.79
C GLU A 53 24.82 12.66 40.84
N PHE A 54 24.10 11.54 40.82
CA PHE A 54 23.10 11.26 41.85
C PHE A 54 23.10 9.82 42.34
N GLU A 55 24.27 9.21 42.47
CA GLU A 55 24.38 8.03 43.32
C GLU A 55 24.37 8.49 44.79
N PRO A 56 23.41 8.05 45.62
CA PRO A 56 23.46 8.35 47.04
C PRO A 56 24.73 7.70 47.61
N ALA A 57 25.53 8.50 48.31
CA ALA A 57 26.69 7.97 49.02
C ALA A 57 26.22 6.90 50.04
N ALA A 58 27.12 6.00 50.45
CA ALA A 58 26.80 4.87 51.33
C ALA A 58 26.12 5.25 52.68
N GLY A 59 26.09 6.55 53.05
CA GLY A 59 25.44 7.10 54.23
C GLY A 59 24.09 7.80 53.99
N GLY A 60 23.49 7.68 52.81
CA GLY A 60 22.22 8.33 52.44
C GLY A 60 22.38 9.55 51.54
N ALA A 61 21.27 10.06 51.01
CA ALA A 61 21.27 11.19 50.10
C ALA A 61 21.57 12.50 50.85
N THR A 62 22.61 13.22 50.42
CA THR A 62 22.93 14.55 50.96
C THR A 62 21.80 15.53 50.64
N ALA A 63 21.54 16.50 51.53
CA ALA A 63 20.50 17.52 51.31
C ALA A 63 20.66 18.24 49.96
N LEU A 64 21.90 18.55 49.56
CA LEU A 64 22.23 19.12 48.25
C LEU A 64 21.80 18.19 47.10
N GLN A 65 22.11 16.88 47.18
CA GLN A 65 21.71 15.90 46.18
C GLN A 65 20.18 15.83 46.04
N SER A 66 19.45 15.83 47.17
CA SER A 66 17.98 15.81 47.17
C SER A 66 17.37 17.10 46.56
N HIS A 67 18.00 18.25 46.82
CA HIS A 67 17.58 19.54 46.28
C HIS A 67 17.83 19.62 44.76
N VAL A 68 19.00 19.20 44.30
CA VAL A 68 19.33 19.18 42.87
C VAL A 68 18.42 18.20 42.11
N LEU A 69 18.12 17.03 42.69
CA LEU A 69 17.16 16.08 42.14
C LEU A 69 15.74 16.68 42.08
N THR A 70 15.31 17.38 43.12
CA THR A 70 14.00 18.04 43.14
C THR A 70 13.94 19.16 42.10
N LYS A 71 15.02 19.93 41.94
CA LYS A 71 15.17 20.98 40.94
C LYS A 71 15.09 20.41 39.52
N SER A 72 15.81 19.32 39.22
CA SER A 72 15.78 18.68 37.91
C SER A 72 14.40 18.07 37.60
N ARG A 73 13.76 17.44 38.60
CA ARG A 73 12.38 16.92 38.49
C ARG A 73 11.37 18.05 38.20
N ASN A 74 11.48 19.18 38.89
CA ASN A 74 10.59 20.32 38.68
C ASN A 74 10.83 20.96 37.30
N ALA A 75 12.08 21.04 36.85
CA ALA A 75 12.42 21.51 35.51
C ALA A 75 11.83 20.58 34.42
N MET A 76 11.88 19.26 34.61
CA MET A 76 11.23 18.28 33.75
C MET A 76 9.71 18.50 33.69
N PHE A 77 9.04 18.64 34.84
CA PHE A 77 7.60 18.89 34.86
C PHE A 77 7.24 20.24 34.21
N SER A 78 8.06 21.26 34.39
CA SER A 78 7.89 22.57 33.72
C SER A 78 8.00 22.44 32.19
N ALA A 79 8.98 21.67 31.71
CA ALA A 79 9.16 21.40 30.29
C ALA A 79 7.97 20.63 29.69
N LEU A 80 7.45 19.62 30.41
CA LEU A 80 6.29 18.84 30.00
C LEU A 80 4.99 19.65 30.01
N LYS A 81 4.88 20.65 30.91
CA LYS A 81 3.76 21.60 30.95
C LYS A 81 3.80 22.60 29.79
N GLY A 82 4.93 22.79 29.12
CA GLY A 82 5.04 23.67 27.97
C GLY A 82 4.04 23.31 26.87
N SER A 83 3.32 24.30 26.34
CA SER A 83 2.42 24.09 25.21
C SER A 83 3.21 23.64 23.98
N ARG A 84 2.83 22.51 23.39
CA ARG A 84 3.39 22.06 22.12
C ARG A 84 2.89 22.97 20.99
N GLY A 85 3.75 23.82 20.46
CA GLY A 85 3.46 24.67 19.31
C GLY A 85 3.95 24.06 17.99
N ALA A 86 3.20 24.27 16.91
CA ALA A 86 3.64 24.00 15.55
C ALA A 86 4.06 25.32 14.87
N ASN A 87 5.02 25.27 13.95
CA ASN A 87 5.46 26.46 13.23
C ASN A 87 4.40 26.87 12.20
N SER A 88 3.91 28.10 12.26
CA SER A 88 2.90 28.64 11.32
C SER A 88 3.29 28.48 9.85
N LYS A 89 4.59 28.49 9.53
CA LYS A 89 5.07 28.28 8.15
C LYS A 89 4.78 26.88 7.62
N THR A 90 4.64 25.90 8.50
CA THR A 90 4.41 24.48 8.16
C THR A 90 2.94 24.09 8.11
N ILE A 91 2.05 24.95 8.62
CA ILE A 91 0.62 24.67 8.74
C ILE A 91 -0.10 25.21 7.51
N SER A 92 -1.01 24.40 6.98
CA SER A 92 -1.84 24.75 5.83
C SER A 92 -3.22 25.23 6.28
N TYR A 93 -3.91 25.95 5.40
CA TYR A 93 -5.24 26.49 5.67
C TYR A 93 -6.26 25.93 4.67
N ALA A 94 -7.44 25.53 5.15
CA ALA A 94 -8.52 25.01 4.31
C ALA A 94 -9.91 25.42 4.81
N ILE A 95 -10.89 25.38 3.92
CA ILE A 95 -12.30 25.65 4.20
C ILE A 95 -13.11 24.39 3.88
N TRP A 96 -13.82 23.85 4.86
CA TRP A 96 -14.78 22.77 4.71
C TRP A 96 -16.12 23.31 4.24
N TYR A 97 -16.59 22.77 3.11
CA TYR A 97 -17.90 23.03 2.52
C TYR A 97 -18.84 21.86 2.84
N PRO A 98 -19.78 22.00 3.79
CA PRO A 98 -20.66 20.89 4.19
C PRO A 98 -21.57 20.39 3.06
N THR A 99 -22.01 21.30 2.18
CA THR A 99 -22.87 21.00 1.03
C THR A 99 -22.16 20.08 0.02
N LEU A 100 -20.89 20.37 -0.25
CA LEU A 100 -20.02 19.60 -1.14
C LEU A 100 -19.44 18.36 -0.45
N GLY A 101 -19.29 18.41 0.88
CA GLY A 101 -18.55 17.42 1.66
C GLY A 101 -17.05 17.42 1.33
N ARG A 102 -16.46 18.60 1.06
CA ARG A 102 -15.06 18.75 0.64
C ARG A 102 -14.36 19.88 1.37
N ALA A 103 -13.06 19.70 1.62
CA ALA A 103 -12.21 20.78 2.11
C ALA A 103 -11.41 21.39 0.97
N HIS A 104 -11.64 22.67 0.67
CA HIS A 104 -10.83 23.46 -0.24
C HIS A 104 -9.59 23.98 0.48
N VAL A 105 -8.40 23.74 -0.07
CA VAL A 105 -7.16 24.28 0.49
C VAL A 105 -6.93 25.69 -0.05
N THR A 106 -6.92 26.69 0.83
CA THR A 106 -6.61 28.08 0.47
C THR A 106 -5.10 28.30 0.39
N VAL A 107 -4.36 27.84 1.40
CA VAL A 107 -2.91 27.97 1.49
C VAL A 107 -2.31 26.59 1.69
N SER A 108 -1.63 26.08 0.67
CA SER A 108 -0.91 24.81 0.74
C SER A 108 0.51 25.03 1.28
N ARG A 109 0.85 24.42 2.41
CA ARG A 109 2.22 24.39 2.97
C ARG A 109 2.72 22.95 3.12
N GLY A 110 4.04 22.78 3.02
CA GLY A 110 4.71 21.49 3.19
C GLY A 110 4.53 20.52 2.02
N THR A 111 4.90 19.26 2.24
CA THR A 111 4.98 18.23 1.18
C THR A 111 3.74 17.34 1.10
N HIS A 112 2.75 17.53 1.98
CA HIS A 112 1.57 16.66 2.08
C HIS A 112 0.72 16.65 0.82
N PHE A 113 0.56 17.81 0.17
CA PHE A 113 -0.25 17.93 -1.04
C PHE A 113 0.42 17.39 -2.31
N SER A 114 1.62 16.81 -2.24
CA SER A 114 2.14 16.01 -3.36
C SER A 114 1.36 14.70 -3.52
N THR A 115 0.84 14.18 -2.40
CA THR A 115 0.20 12.88 -2.28
C THR A 115 -1.30 13.00 -2.04
N LEU A 116 -1.70 13.97 -1.21
CA LEU A 116 -3.08 14.19 -0.78
C LEU A 116 -3.79 15.24 -1.64
N GLY A 117 -5.10 15.06 -1.81
CA GLY A 117 -5.97 15.98 -2.50
C GLY A 117 -5.94 15.84 -4.02
N HIS A 118 -7.00 16.29 -4.65
CA HIS A 118 -7.19 16.28 -6.09
C HIS A 118 -7.53 17.69 -6.57
N SER A 119 -7.21 17.97 -7.83
CA SER A 119 -7.57 19.24 -8.44
C SER A 119 -8.95 19.11 -9.06
N ALA A 120 -9.93 19.80 -8.49
CA ALA A 120 -11.28 19.88 -9.05
C ALA A 120 -11.43 21.19 -9.84
N LEU A 121 -12.11 21.10 -10.98
CA LEU A 121 -12.56 22.28 -11.72
C LEU A 121 -13.95 22.64 -11.19
N ARG A 122 -14.07 23.85 -10.63
CA ARG A 122 -15.35 24.38 -10.15
C ARG A 122 -15.70 25.63 -10.92
N GLU A 123 -17.00 25.83 -11.10
CA GLU A 123 -17.51 27.11 -11.60
C GLU A 123 -17.13 28.21 -10.59
N PRO A 124 -16.73 29.39 -11.10
CA PRO A 124 -16.39 30.51 -10.24
C PRO A 124 -17.62 30.93 -9.44
N ASP A 125 -17.40 31.43 -8.22
CA ASP A 125 -18.49 31.94 -7.39
C ASP A 125 -19.21 33.07 -8.16
N PRO A 126 -20.55 33.20 -8.05
CA PRO A 126 -21.35 34.11 -8.88
C PRO A 126 -20.93 35.59 -8.78
N ASN A 127 -20.24 35.95 -7.70
CA ASN A 127 -19.75 37.31 -7.43
C ASN A 127 -18.34 37.58 -8.00
N SER A 128 -17.67 36.58 -8.59
CA SER A 128 -16.35 36.76 -9.20
C SER A 128 -16.48 37.21 -10.65
N HIS A 129 -15.77 38.28 -11.03
CA HIS A 129 -15.75 38.80 -12.41
C HIS A 129 -15.10 37.86 -13.45
N SER A 130 -14.61 36.69 -13.04
CA SER A 130 -14.02 35.69 -13.93
C SER A 130 -15.07 34.69 -14.38
N THR A 131 -15.28 34.54 -15.70
CA THR A 131 -16.11 33.50 -16.32
C THR A 131 -15.41 32.15 -16.49
N LYS A 132 -14.11 32.04 -16.15
CA LYS A 132 -13.33 30.80 -16.31
C LYS A 132 -13.46 29.90 -15.08
N ALA A 133 -13.63 28.59 -15.31
CA ALA A 133 -13.63 27.59 -14.25
C ALA A 133 -12.33 27.65 -13.43
N GLN A 134 -12.46 27.78 -12.11
CA GLN A 134 -11.32 27.87 -11.21
C GLN A 134 -10.86 26.46 -10.82
N LYS A 135 -9.55 26.21 -10.97
CA LYS A 135 -8.93 24.98 -10.47
C LYS A 135 -8.70 25.11 -8.97
N ARG A 136 -9.44 24.35 -8.17
CA ARG A 136 -9.35 24.33 -6.70
C ARG A 136 -8.69 23.03 -6.24
N LEU A 137 -7.85 23.10 -5.21
CA LEU A 137 -7.29 21.91 -4.55
C LEU A 137 -8.29 21.44 -3.49
N GLU A 138 -8.97 20.33 -3.76
CA GLU A 138 -9.96 19.75 -2.86
C GLU A 138 -9.39 18.51 -2.16
N LEU A 139 -9.56 18.45 -0.86
CA LEU A 139 -9.27 17.28 -0.02
C LEU A 139 -10.54 16.50 0.22
N MET A 140 -10.40 15.18 0.27
CA MET A 140 -11.45 14.29 0.74
C MET A 140 -11.64 14.43 2.26
N PRO A 141 -12.83 14.09 2.82
CA PRO A 141 -13.08 14.16 4.26
C PRO A 141 -12.03 13.40 5.07
N GLU A 142 -11.63 12.20 4.65
CA GLU A 142 -10.58 11.41 5.32
C GLU A 142 -9.20 12.08 5.28
N GLU A 143 -8.88 12.78 4.20
CA GLU A 143 -7.58 13.43 4.01
C GLU A 143 -7.51 14.70 4.86
N ALA A 144 -8.59 15.48 4.88
CA ALA A 144 -8.74 16.67 5.70
C ALA A 144 -8.68 16.30 7.19
N LEU A 145 -9.47 15.31 7.61
CA LEU A 145 -9.52 14.84 8.99
C LEU A 145 -8.14 14.33 9.46
N TYR A 146 -7.42 13.61 8.60
CA TYR A 146 -6.07 13.13 8.90
C TYR A 146 -5.06 14.27 9.08
N LEU A 147 -5.09 15.29 8.22
CA LEU A 147 -4.19 16.43 8.32
C LEU A 147 -4.49 17.31 9.55
N MET A 148 -5.77 17.40 9.93
CA MET A 148 -6.23 18.06 11.14
C MET A 148 -5.79 17.31 12.41
N GLU A 149 -6.01 16.00 12.49
CA GLU A 149 -5.58 15.17 13.63
C GLU A 149 -4.06 15.24 13.81
N ARG A 150 -3.31 15.28 12.69
CA ARG A 150 -1.86 15.44 12.70
C ARG A 150 -1.39 16.83 13.18
N GLY A 151 -2.26 17.85 13.15
CA GLY A 151 -1.90 19.24 13.47
C GLY A 151 -1.16 19.98 12.35
N SER A 152 -1.40 19.59 11.10
CA SER A 152 -0.76 20.18 9.90
C SER A 152 -1.69 21.02 9.03
N LEU A 153 -2.99 21.02 9.35
CA LEU A 153 -4.03 21.74 8.64
C LEU A 153 -4.98 22.40 9.65
N PHE A 154 -5.18 23.71 9.53
CA PHE A 154 -6.34 24.36 10.13
C PHE A 154 -7.47 24.41 9.11
N CYS A 155 -8.66 24.07 9.57
CA CYS A 155 -9.84 23.99 8.73
C CYS A 155 -10.96 24.85 9.32
N TRP A 156 -11.61 25.66 8.51
CA TRP A 156 -12.79 26.45 8.89
C TRP A 156 -14.03 25.83 8.28
N LYS A 157 -15.15 25.88 8.98
CA LYS A 157 -16.44 25.49 8.39
C LYS A 157 -17.04 26.70 7.67
N GLU A 158 -17.46 26.51 6.42
CA GLU A 158 -18.27 27.52 5.76
C GLU A 158 -19.64 27.62 6.44
N ASN A 159 -19.96 28.84 6.87
CA ASN A 159 -21.29 29.23 7.34
C ASN A 159 -21.85 30.33 6.42
N GLU A 160 -23.17 30.46 6.34
CA GLU A 160 -23.85 31.51 5.57
C GLU A 160 -23.42 32.93 5.98
N ILE A 161 -23.01 33.11 7.24
CA ILE A 161 -22.46 34.36 7.75
C ILE A 161 -21.07 34.64 7.14
N SER A 162 -20.23 33.60 6.99
CA SER A 162 -18.88 33.75 6.46
C SER A 162 -18.86 34.07 4.96
N SER A 163 -19.82 33.58 4.17
CA SER A 163 -19.96 33.97 2.77
C SER A 163 -20.39 35.43 2.64
N SER A 164 -21.36 35.88 3.44
CA SER A 164 -21.82 37.28 3.43
C SER A 164 -20.77 38.31 3.84
N ILE A 165 -19.78 37.93 4.65
CA ILE A 165 -18.67 38.81 5.06
C ILE A 165 -17.58 38.83 3.99
N ARG A 166 -17.32 37.70 3.30
CA ARG A 166 -16.40 37.68 2.15
C ARG A 166 -16.85 38.62 1.04
N ASP A 167 -18.16 38.73 0.83
CA ASP A 167 -18.73 39.65 -0.18
C ASP A 167 -18.52 41.14 0.16
N ARG A 168 -18.08 41.49 1.38
CA ARG A 168 -17.91 42.88 1.85
C ARG A 168 -16.45 43.34 1.96
N ILE A 169 -15.47 42.43 1.89
CA ILE A 169 -14.06 42.75 2.09
C ILE A 169 -13.36 42.65 0.73
N ASP A 170 -12.81 43.78 0.28
CA ASP A 170 -12.07 43.92 -0.97
C ASP A 170 -10.73 43.16 -0.89
N TRP A 171 -10.36 42.44 -1.94
CA TRP A 171 -9.30 41.42 -1.97
C TRP A 171 -7.86 41.95 -1.96
N ASP A 172 -7.64 43.21 -1.57
CA ASP A 172 -6.34 43.90 -1.68
C ASP A 172 -5.50 43.88 -0.39
N LEU A 173 -5.92 43.15 0.65
CA LEU A 173 -5.18 43.08 1.92
C LEU A 173 -4.60 41.68 2.19
N ASP A 174 -3.31 41.54 1.88
CA ASP A 174 -2.29 40.57 2.34
C ASP A 174 -2.67 39.08 2.54
N ASP A 175 -1.71 38.19 2.28
CA ASP A 175 -1.82 36.73 2.08
C ASP A 175 -2.23 35.91 3.36
N CYS A 176 -2.93 36.54 4.31
CA CYS A 176 -3.23 36.09 5.66
C CYS A 176 -4.70 36.27 6.11
N ASP A 177 -5.62 36.72 5.25
CA ASP A 177 -7.07 36.78 5.56
C ASP A 177 -7.72 35.38 5.56
N VAL A 178 -7.27 34.57 6.52
CA VAL A 178 -7.77 33.23 6.79
C VAL A 178 -9.10 33.34 7.55
N THR A 179 -10.14 33.73 6.81
CA THR A 179 -11.57 33.47 7.10
C THR A 179 -12.04 33.81 8.52
N ILE A 180 -12.74 34.95 8.65
CA ILE A 180 -13.44 35.42 9.87
C ILE A 180 -14.02 34.26 10.70
N GLY A 181 -13.38 33.94 11.82
CA GLY A 181 -13.87 32.95 12.78
C GLY A 181 -12.80 32.04 13.36
N ALA A 182 -13.17 31.31 14.42
CA ALA A 182 -12.32 30.28 15.00
C ALA A 182 -12.24 29.05 14.08
N PRO A 183 -11.05 28.44 13.89
CA PRO A 183 -10.93 27.19 13.17
C PRO A 183 -11.71 26.08 13.89
N MET A 184 -12.19 25.11 13.11
CA MET A 184 -12.96 24.00 13.64
C MET A 184 -12.07 23.11 14.52
N SER A 185 -12.61 22.63 15.64
CA SER A 185 -11.90 21.68 16.49
C SER A 185 -11.80 20.33 15.80
N VAL A 186 -10.83 19.50 16.21
CA VAL A 186 -10.71 18.13 15.67
C VAL A 186 -11.98 17.34 15.97
N GLN A 187 -12.56 17.48 17.17
CA GLN A 187 -13.82 16.84 17.55
C GLN A 187 -14.97 17.24 16.61
N GLN A 188 -15.07 18.53 16.29
CA GLN A 188 -16.07 19.03 15.34
C GLN A 188 -15.84 18.48 13.92
N ALA A 189 -14.58 18.36 13.49
CA ALA A 189 -14.29 17.73 12.20
C ALA A 189 -14.70 16.25 12.16
N PHE A 190 -14.49 15.50 13.24
CA PHE A 190 -14.97 14.11 13.34
C PHE A 190 -16.50 14.03 13.17
N THR A 191 -17.26 14.96 13.76
CA THR A 191 -18.73 14.95 13.64
C THR A 191 -19.23 15.36 12.26
N GLU A 192 -18.52 16.25 11.57
CA GLU A 192 -18.96 16.81 10.28
C GLU A 192 -18.48 15.98 9.08
N MET A 193 -17.29 15.38 9.17
CA MET A 193 -16.67 14.66 8.05
C MET A 193 -17.03 13.17 8.03
N ILE A 194 -17.27 12.55 9.18
CA ILE A 194 -17.73 11.15 9.25
C ILE A 194 -19.19 11.09 8.80
N GLY A 195 -19.52 10.07 8.00
CA GLY A 195 -20.82 9.88 7.38
C GLY A 195 -20.95 10.54 6.00
N THR A 196 -20.01 11.41 5.64
CA THR A 196 -20.00 12.04 4.30
C THR A 196 -19.41 11.11 3.25
N ASP A 197 -20.09 10.99 2.11
CA ASP A 197 -19.69 10.15 0.97
C ASP A 197 -19.31 8.70 1.35
N GLY A 198 -20.07 8.10 2.27
CA GLY A 198 -19.87 6.71 2.71
C GLY A 198 -18.64 6.50 3.61
N LEU A 199 -18.03 7.57 4.13
CA LEU A 199 -16.92 7.47 5.06
C LEU A 199 -17.43 7.11 6.47
N GLU A 200 -17.32 5.85 6.85
CA GLU A 200 -17.56 5.44 8.24
C GLU A 200 -16.29 5.59 9.10
N LEU A 201 -16.45 5.52 10.42
CA LEU A 201 -15.33 5.62 11.36
C LEU A 201 -14.26 4.55 11.10
N GLN A 202 -14.67 3.30 10.81
CA GLN A 202 -13.75 2.18 10.55
C GLN A 202 -12.85 2.48 9.33
N HIS A 203 -13.45 3.07 8.28
CA HIS A 203 -12.72 3.46 7.07
C HIS A 203 -11.63 4.49 7.38
N TYR A 204 -11.94 5.49 8.21
CA TYR A 204 -10.99 6.50 8.63
C TYR A 204 -9.85 5.92 9.48
N LEU A 205 -10.15 5.02 10.43
CA LEU A 205 -9.13 4.39 11.28
C LEU A 205 -8.11 3.61 10.44
N VAL A 206 -8.59 2.82 9.45
CA VAL A 206 -7.72 2.10 8.51
C VAL A 206 -6.90 3.08 7.66
N TYR A 207 -7.53 4.14 7.15
CA TYR A 207 -6.85 5.18 6.38
C TYR A 207 -5.71 5.85 7.17
N ALA A 208 -5.99 6.29 8.39
CA ALA A 208 -5.02 6.94 9.26
C ALA A 208 -3.85 5.99 9.61
N TYR A 209 -4.14 4.72 9.89
CA TYR A 209 -3.12 3.70 10.15
C TYR A 209 -2.18 3.51 8.95
N LEU A 210 -2.73 3.31 7.76
CA LEU A 210 -1.94 3.12 6.54
C LEU A 210 -1.11 4.36 6.17
N LYS A 211 -1.67 5.56 6.35
CA LYS A 211 -0.96 6.82 6.10
C LYS A 211 0.18 7.05 7.09
N ARG A 212 0.02 6.66 8.36
CA ARG A 212 1.11 6.71 9.37
C ARG A 212 2.26 5.77 9.02
N LEU A 213 1.96 4.62 8.40
CA LEU A 213 2.96 3.70 7.87
C LEU A 213 3.65 4.20 6.59
N GLY A 214 3.21 5.34 6.04
CA GLY A 214 3.77 5.93 4.82
C GLY A 214 3.22 5.36 3.52
N TYR A 215 2.14 4.56 3.58
CA TYR A 215 1.46 4.11 2.36
C TYR A 215 0.66 5.24 1.72
N MET A 216 0.56 5.15 0.40
CA MET A 216 -0.36 5.95 -0.37
C MET A 216 -1.71 5.26 -0.38
N VAL A 217 -2.77 6.01 -0.10
CA VAL A 217 -4.14 5.49 0.04
C VAL A 217 -5.07 6.44 -0.71
N GLY A 218 -5.99 5.86 -1.47
CA GLY A 218 -7.02 6.55 -2.24
C GLY A 218 -8.27 5.67 -2.37
N ARG A 219 -9.41 6.27 -2.68
CA ARG A 219 -10.69 5.54 -2.78
C ARG A 219 -10.73 4.66 -4.02
N ALA A 220 -11.36 3.50 -3.89
CA ALA A 220 -11.58 2.57 -5.00
C ALA A 220 -12.74 2.98 -5.91
N SER A 221 -13.74 3.70 -5.36
CA SER A 221 -14.88 4.22 -6.12
C SER A 221 -14.84 5.74 -6.13
N ALA A 222 -15.10 6.36 -7.29
CA ALA A 222 -15.26 7.80 -7.38
C ALA A 222 -16.50 8.23 -6.56
N PRO A 223 -16.39 9.25 -5.70
CA PRO A 223 -17.54 9.84 -5.03
C PRO A 223 -18.39 10.67 -6.00
N ALA A 224 -19.71 10.69 -5.80
CA ALA A 224 -20.67 11.30 -6.72
C ALA A 224 -20.50 12.83 -6.89
N LYS A 225 -20.08 13.56 -5.84
CA LYS A 225 -20.00 15.03 -5.82
C LYS A 225 -18.67 15.61 -6.33
N THR A 226 -17.79 14.76 -6.86
CA THR A 226 -16.44 15.15 -7.31
C THR A 226 -16.24 14.78 -8.77
N PRO A 227 -16.44 15.72 -9.71
CA PRO A 227 -16.02 15.52 -11.09
C PRO A 227 -14.49 15.42 -11.12
N LEU A 228 -13.94 14.47 -11.88
CA LEU A 228 -12.49 14.22 -12.05
C LEU A 228 -11.74 13.71 -10.79
N TYR A 229 -12.34 12.84 -9.99
CA TYR A 229 -11.57 12.08 -9.00
C TYR A 229 -10.54 11.17 -9.69
N PRO A 230 -9.24 11.20 -9.30
CA PRO A 230 -8.21 10.39 -9.94
C PRO A 230 -8.38 8.92 -9.54
N LEU A 231 -8.98 8.13 -10.43
CA LEU A 231 -9.08 6.69 -10.29
C LEU A 231 -7.91 6.00 -11.00
N PRO A 232 -7.43 4.85 -10.49
CA PRO A 232 -6.56 4.01 -11.29
C PRO A 232 -7.28 3.58 -12.58
N PRO A 233 -6.54 3.28 -13.66
CA PRO A 233 -7.15 2.84 -14.91
C PRO A 233 -8.05 1.62 -14.65
N PRO A 234 -9.30 1.62 -15.17
CA PRO A 234 -10.21 0.52 -14.93
C PRO A 234 -9.60 -0.79 -15.42
N ASN A 235 -9.83 -1.85 -14.66
CA ASN A 235 -9.39 -3.20 -14.98
C ASN A 235 -10.10 -3.67 -16.26
N ASN A 236 -9.55 -3.32 -17.43
CA ASN A 236 -9.94 -3.92 -18.69
C ASN A 236 -9.38 -5.35 -18.75
N ALA A 237 -9.89 -6.23 -17.86
CA ALA A 237 -9.86 -7.67 -18.04
C ALA A 237 -10.63 -8.09 -19.32
N ASN A 238 -11.38 -7.16 -19.91
CA ASN A 238 -11.94 -7.23 -21.26
C ASN A 238 -11.09 -6.49 -22.30
N ASN A 239 -9.77 -6.46 -22.15
CA ASN A 239 -8.89 -6.52 -23.32
C ASN A 239 -9.10 -7.89 -24.00
N ARG A 240 -10.30 -8.06 -24.60
CA ARG A 240 -10.52 -8.82 -25.82
C ARG A 240 -9.63 -8.16 -26.86
N THR A 241 -8.34 -8.43 -26.70
CA THR A 241 -7.32 -8.07 -27.66
C THR A 241 -7.80 -8.53 -29.03
N PRO A 242 -7.48 -7.82 -30.12
CA PRO A 242 -7.77 -8.28 -31.48
C PRO A 242 -7.23 -9.71 -31.73
N LEU A 243 -6.32 -10.21 -30.88
CA LEU A 243 -5.88 -11.61 -30.82
C LEU A 243 -6.97 -12.63 -30.48
N HIS A 244 -8.03 -12.30 -29.72
CA HIS A 244 -9.15 -13.25 -29.48
C HIS A 244 -10.09 -13.31 -30.69
N GLN A 245 -10.37 -12.19 -31.36
CA GLN A 245 -11.09 -12.18 -32.63
C GLN A 245 -10.27 -12.89 -33.71
N MET A 246 -8.96 -12.65 -33.79
CA MET A 246 -8.05 -13.42 -34.65
C MET A 246 -7.94 -14.88 -34.24
N ARG A 247 -8.05 -15.25 -32.94
CA ARG A 247 -8.10 -16.65 -32.50
C ARG A 247 -9.41 -17.31 -32.89
N LEU A 248 -10.55 -16.62 -32.84
CA LEU A 248 -11.83 -17.14 -33.32
C LEU A 248 -11.84 -17.27 -34.84
N PHE A 249 -11.26 -16.31 -35.56
CA PHE A 249 -11.10 -16.38 -37.03
C PHE A 249 -10.14 -17.49 -37.44
N LYS A 250 -8.97 -17.59 -36.78
CA LYS A 250 -8.02 -18.69 -36.97
C LYS A 250 -8.61 -20.02 -36.54
N ALA A 251 -9.39 -20.08 -35.46
CA ALA A 251 -10.10 -21.29 -35.06
C ALA A 251 -11.18 -21.66 -36.07
N SER A 252 -11.92 -20.72 -36.64
CA SER A 252 -12.91 -21.00 -37.69
C SER A 252 -12.24 -21.50 -38.98
N ILE A 253 -11.11 -20.91 -39.37
CA ILE A 253 -10.30 -21.37 -40.50
C ILE A 253 -9.68 -22.74 -40.21
N LEU A 254 -9.16 -22.98 -39.00
CA LEU A 254 -8.61 -24.26 -38.58
C LEU A 254 -9.68 -25.33 -38.34
N LEU A 255 -10.92 -24.98 -37.95
CA LEU A 255 -12.05 -25.90 -37.86
C LEU A 255 -12.54 -26.27 -39.26
N SER A 256 -12.58 -25.32 -40.19
CA SER A 256 -12.86 -25.59 -41.60
C SER A 256 -11.78 -26.48 -42.23
N LEU A 257 -10.50 -26.13 -42.04
CA LEU A 257 -9.38 -26.92 -42.54
C LEU A 257 -9.31 -28.29 -41.85
N SER A 258 -9.59 -28.36 -40.55
CA SER A 258 -9.62 -29.63 -39.82
C SER A 258 -10.85 -30.46 -40.13
N SER A 259 -11.95 -29.89 -40.64
CA SER A 259 -13.09 -30.65 -41.18
C SER A 259 -12.74 -31.31 -42.52
N LEU A 260 -11.95 -30.60 -43.36
CA LEU A 260 -11.37 -31.16 -44.58
C LEU A 260 -10.35 -32.25 -44.25
N ILE A 261 -9.44 -31.99 -43.31
CA ILE A 261 -8.48 -32.99 -42.81
C ILE A 261 -9.21 -34.13 -42.09
N ARG A 262 -10.35 -33.90 -41.42
CA ARG A 262 -11.17 -34.99 -40.83
C ARG A 262 -11.81 -35.85 -41.90
N LYS A 263 -12.30 -35.26 -43.00
CA LYS A 263 -12.80 -36.01 -44.16
C LYS A 263 -11.70 -36.85 -44.80
N ILE A 264 -10.54 -36.23 -45.06
CA ILE A 264 -9.35 -36.92 -45.60
C ILE A 264 -8.86 -38.00 -44.63
N ARG A 265 -8.84 -37.73 -43.32
CA ARG A 265 -8.45 -38.70 -42.29
C ARG A 265 -9.51 -39.76 -42.04
N SER A 266 -10.79 -39.52 -42.30
CA SER A 266 -11.82 -40.56 -42.23
C SER A 266 -11.79 -41.46 -43.46
N THR A 267 -11.38 -40.94 -44.62
CA THR A 267 -11.22 -41.75 -45.85
C THR A 267 -9.88 -42.50 -45.89
N LEU A 268 -8.80 -41.94 -45.33
CA LEU A 268 -7.50 -42.61 -45.17
C LEU A 268 -7.31 -43.33 -43.82
N GLY A 269 -8.17 -43.06 -42.85
CA GLY A 269 -8.09 -43.57 -41.47
C GLY A 269 -8.13 -45.09 -41.32
N PRO A 270 -8.93 -45.83 -42.11
CA PRO A 270 -8.91 -47.29 -42.05
C PRO A 270 -7.59 -47.91 -42.52
N PHE A 271 -6.77 -47.18 -43.29
CA PHE A 271 -5.50 -47.68 -43.83
C PHE A 271 -4.26 -47.29 -43.01
N ILE A 272 -4.35 -46.25 -42.17
CA ILE A 272 -3.17 -45.70 -41.44
C ILE A 272 -3.37 -45.74 -39.91
N PHE A 273 -4.62 -45.78 -39.41
CA PHE A 273 -4.92 -45.43 -38.01
C PHE A 273 -6.06 -46.21 -37.34
N THR A 274 -6.31 -47.47 -37.68
CA THR A 274 -7.13 -48.35 -36.83
C THR A 274 -6.29 -49.34 -36.03
N HIS A 275 -6.23 -49.05 -34.73
CA HIS A 275 -6.18 -49.95 -33.59
C HIS A 275 -5.27 -51.18 -33.69
N HIS A 276 -4.09 -51.03 -33.09
CA HIS A 276 -3.34 -51.98 -32.25
C HIS A 276 -1.84 -51.87 -32.57
N GLY A 277 -1.08 -51.24 -31.67
CA GLY A 277 0.35 -51.50 -31.40
C GLY A 277 1.41 -51.32 -32.51
N ALA A 278 1.04 -51.20 -33.78
CA ALA A 278 1.96 -51.30 -34.92
C ALA A 278 1.68 -50.23 -35.99
N SER A 279 1.29 -49.03 -35.59
CA SER A 279 1.25 -47.90 -36.52
C SER A 279 2.68 -47.42 -36.81
N ILE A 280 2.98 -47.23 -38.09
CA ILE A 280 4.24 -46.68 -38.62
C ILE A 280 4.63 -45.37 -37.91
N GLY A 281 3.66 -44.59 -37.41
CA GLY A 281 3.91 -43.37 -36.64
C GLY A 281 4.48 -43.58 -35.23
N GLY A 282 4.24 -44.73 -34.61
CA GLY A 282 4.85 -45.14 -33.35
C GLY A 282 6.29 -45.64 -33.53
N MET A 283 6.57 -46.29 -34.66
CA MET A 283 7.91 -46.80 -35.01
C MET A 283 8.86 -45.70 -35.50
N LEU A 284 8.33 -44.65 -36.15
CA LEU A 284 9.10 -43.47 -36.57
C LEU A 284 9.32 -42.42 -35.47
N GLY A 285 8.84 -42.65 -34.24
CA GLY A 285 9.01 -41.68 -33.14
C GLY A 285 8.28 -40.34 -33.35
N LEU A 286 7.29 -40.31 -34.26
CA LEU A 286 6.50 -39.12 -34.59
C LEU A 286 5.25 -38.97 -33.69
N MET A 287 5.03 -39.89 -32.76
CA MET A 287 4.07 -39.71 -31.66
C MET A 287 4.66 -38.72 -30.65
N PRO A 288 4.05 -37.53 -30.46
CA PRO A 288 4.59 -36.53 -29.56
C PRO A 288 4.27 -36.94 -28.12
N ARG A 289 5.05 -37.85 -27.51
CA ARG A 289 5.01 -38.18 -26.05
C ARG A 289 3.60 -38.04 -25.42
N SER A 290 2.57 -38.63 -26.04
CA SER A 290 1.19 -38.13 -25.94
C SER A 290 0.42 -38.62 -24.72
N PHE A 291 1.13 -39.08 -23.70
CA PHE A 291 0.58 -39.52 -22.42
C PHE A 291 1.41 -38.92 -21.29
N THR A 292 1.48 -37.59 -21.23
CA THR A 292 1.88 -36.94 -19.99
C THR A 292 0.78 -37.19 -18.96
N SER A 293 1.13 -37.51 -17.72
CA SER A 293 0.15 -37.78 -16.65
C SER A 293 -0.89 -36.66 -16.53
N ILE A 294 -0.48 -35.42 -16.82
CA ILE A 294 -1.33 -34.24 -16.91
C ILE A 294 -2.52 -34.44 -17.87
N SER A 295 -2.28 -34.93 -19.09
CA SER A 295 -3.35 -35.14 -20.09
C SER A 295 -4.35 -36.21 -19.66
N ILE A 296 -3.88 -37.25 -18.97
CA ILE A 296 -4.73 -38.32 -18.43
C ILE A 296 -5.60 -37.76 -17.30
N PHE A 297 -5.01 -37.07 -16.33
CA PHE A 297 -5.77 -36.46 -15.22
C PHE A 297 -6.73 -35.36 -15.69
N GLU A 298 -6.40 -34.63 -16.75
CA GLU A 298 -7.30 -33.66 -17.37
C GLU A 298 -8.53 -34.36 -18.00
N SER A 299 -8.31 -35.46 -18.72
CA SER A 299 -9.40 -36.25 -19.31
C SER A 299 -10.28 -36.99 -18.28
N LEU A 300 -9.71 -37.37 -17.13
CA LEU A 300 -10.42 -38.06 -16.04
C LEU A 300 -11.16 -37.09 -15.09
N ARG A 301 -11.05 -35.78 -15.30
CA ARG A 301 -11.65 -34.77 -14.42
C ARG A 301 -13.14 -34.65 -14.66
N THR A 302 -13.93 -35.32 -13.82
CA THR A 302 -15.40 -35.30 -13.85
C THR A 302 -16.00 -34.01 -13.30
N MET A 303 -15.30 -33.36 -12.36
CA MET A 303 -15.69 -32.05 -11.82
C MET A 303 -14.82 -30.97 -12.44
N VAL A 304 -15.44 -30.06 -13.19
CA VAL A 304 -14.76 -28.86 -13.70
C VAL A 304 -14.48 -27.96 -12.49
N SER A 305 -13.28 -28.05 -11.94
CA SER A 305 -12.81 -27.15 -10.87
C SER A 305 -11.90 -26.07 -11.46
N GLY A 306 -11.86 -24.90 -10.84
CA GLY A 306 -11.05 -23.77 -11.31
C GLY A 306 -11.74 -22.45 -11.03
N HIS A 307 -10.95 -21.40 -10.93
CA HIS A 307 -11.42 -20.04 -10.66
C HIS A 307 -12.19 -19.41 -11.83
N ASP A 308 -11.94 -19.86 -13.06
CA ASP A 308 -12.64 -19.33 -14.25
C ASP A 308 -14.06 -19.91 -14.42
N ILE A 309 -14.46 -20.88 -13.57
CA ILE A 309 -15.79 -21.48 -13.60
C ILE A 309 -16.66 -20.82 -12.53
N PRO A 310 -17.82 -20.24 -12.88
CA PRO A 310 -18.70 -19.63 -11.90
C PRO A 310 -19.23 -20.69 -10.93
N LEU A 311 -19.28 -20.34 -9.64
CA LEU A 311 -19.88 -21.18 -8.62
C LEU A 311 -21.37 -21.42 -8.92
N ARG A 312 -21.87 -22.61 -8.60
CA ARG A 312 -23.31 -22.90 -8.67
C ARG A 312 -24.02 -22.01 -7.67
N GLN A 313 -24.73 -20.99 -8.16
CA GLN A 313 -25.46 -20.07 -7.31
C GLN A 313 -26.56 -20.82 -6.54
N PRO A 314 -26.71 -20.58 -5.21
CA PRO A 314 -27.94 -20.89 -4.52
C PRO A 314 -29.02 -20.00 -5.12
N ARG A 315 -30.20 -20.56 -5.41
CA ARG A 315 -31.34 -19.78 -5.88
C ARG A 315 -31.55 -18.56 -4.97
N SER A 316 -31.41 -17.36 -5.56
CA SER A 316 -31.94 -16.07 -5.11
C SER A 316 -31.84 -15.77 -3.60
N ARG A 317 -30.79 -15.06 -3.17
CA ARG A 317 -30.96 -14.13 -2.04
C ARG A 317 -31.68 -12.89 -2.58
N PRO A 318 -32.76 -12.41 -1.93
CA PRO A 318 -33.49 -11.24 -2.40
C PRO A 318 -32.53 -10.05 -2.39
N SER A 319 -32.30 -9.49 -3.57
CA SER A 319 -31.68 -8.18 -3.74
C SER A 319 -32.62 -7.13 -3.14
N GLY A 320 -32.48 -6.89 -1.84
CA GLY A 320 -32.96 -5.63 -1.26
C GLY A 320 -32.25 -4.46 -1.97
N PRO A 321 -32.81 -3.24 -1.91
CA PRO A 321 -32.21 -2.04 -2.53
C PRO A 321 -30.80 -1.73 -2.00
N ASN A 322 -30.40 -2.33 -0.88
CA ASN A 322 -29.04 -2.40 -0.37
C ASN A 322 -28.41 -3.74 -0.78
N GLY A 323 -28.01 -3.89 -2.04
CA GLY A 323 -27.15 -5.01 -2.45
C GLY A 323 -25.93 -5.10 -1.53
N ASP A 324 -25.53 -6.32 -1.16
CA ASP A 324 -24.56 -6.69 -0.12
C ASP A 324 -23.22 -5.88 -0.19
N VAL A 325 -23.19 -4.64 0.31
CA VAL A 325 -22.03 -3.72 0.28
C VAL A 325 -20.90 -4.17 1.21
N THR A 326 -21.17 -5.18 2.03
CA THR A 326 -20.42 -5.58 3.23
C THR A 326 -18.95 -5.92 2.98
N PHE A 327 -18.58 -6.32 1.75
CA PHE A 327 -17.20 -6.66 1.39
C PHE A 327 -16.66 -5.93 0.16
N LYS A 328 -17.27 -4.79 -0.21
CA LYS A 328 -16.79 -4.01 -1.34
C LYS A 328 -15.42 -3.38 -1.04
N VAL A 329 -14.51 -3.45 -2.00
CA VAL A 329 -13.21 -2.76 -1.92
C VAL A 329 -13.45 -1.25 -1.77
N PHE A 330 -12.89 -0.67 -0.71
CA PHE A 330 -13.04 0.76 -0.40
C PHE A 330 -11.73 1.52 -0.64
N TRP A 331 -10.59 0.94 -0.24
CA TRP A 331 -9.28 1.57 -0.36
C TRP A 331 -8.41 0.87 -1.39
N ASN A 332 -7.83 1.68 -2.27
CA ASN A 332 -6.69 1.32 -3.10
C ASN A 332 -5.42 1.84 -2.43
N VAL A 333 -4.42 0.97 -2.28
CA VAL A 333 -3.20 1.25 -1.54
C VAL A 333 -1.97 0.98 -2.39
N TRP A 334 -1.01 1.90 -2.33
CA TRP A 334 0.27 1.80 -3.01
C TRP A 334 1.42 1.89 -2.00
N LYS A 335 2.48 1.12 -2.26
CA LYS A 335 3.70 1.15 -1.45
C LYS A 335 4.40 2.50 -1.57
N PRO A 336 5.16 2.92 -0.53
CA PRO A 336 5.97 4.14 -0.59
C PRO A 336 7.05 4.10 -1.69
N SER A 337 7.46 2.91 -2.14
CA SER A 337 8.42 2.73 -3.22
C SER A 337 7.84 2.98 -4.62
N THR A 338 6.52 3.09 -4.75
CA THR A 338 5.84 3.21 -6.04
C THR A 338 5.91 4.67 -6.51
N ALA A 339 6.31 4.90 -7.77
CA ALA A 339 6.36 6.24 -8.34
C ALA A 339 4.94 6.84 -8.44
N TRP A 340 4.63 7.81 -7.59
CA TRP A 340 3.30 8.40 -7.47
C TRP A 340 3.18 9.69 -8.29
N ARG A 341 2.13 9.79 -9.11
CA ARG A 341 1.73 11.01 -9.81
C ARG A 341 0.21 11.16 -9.71
N LYS A 342 -0.28 12.36 -9.39
CA LYS A 342 -1.72 12.62 -9.21
C LYS A 342 -2.54 12.53 -10.50
N LEU A 343 -1.93 12.88 -11.63
CA LEU A 343 -2.59 12.88 -12.94
C LEU A 343 -2.62 11.48 -13.57
N ASP A 344 -1.64 10.64 -13.23
CA ASP A 344 -1.49 9.29 -13.76
C ASP A 344 -1.26 8.34 -12.60
N VAL A 345 -2.37 7.88 -12.01
CA VAL A 345 -2.36 7.03 -10.83
C VAL A 345 -1.94 5.62 -11.27
N PRO A 346 -0.83 5.08 -10.72
CA PRO A 346 -0.38 3.74 -11.06
C PRO A 346 -1.38 2.70 -10.55
N LYS A 347 -1.22 1.46 -11.03
CA LYS A 347 -2.03 0.35 -10.55
C LYS A 347 -1.86 0.12 -9.04
N PRO A 348 -2.94 -0.19 -8.30
CA PRO A 348 -2.87 -0.45 -6.86
C PRO A 348 -2.03 -1.69 -6.56
N ASP A 349 -1.22 -1.62 -5.50
CA ASP A 349 -0.47 -2.77 -4.96
C ASP A 349 -1.39 -3.67 -4.13
N PHE A 350 -2.28 -3.04 -3.36
CA PHE A 350 -3.24 -3.71 -2.49
C PHE A 350 -4.61 -3.06 -2.61
N GLU A 351 -5.63 -3.91 -2.63
CA GLU A 351 -7.03 -3.54 -2.55
C GLU A 351 -7.55 -3.98 -1.18
N ILE A 352 -8.17 -3.05 -0.47
CA ILE A 352 -8.62 -3.26 0.91
C ILE A 352 -10.13 -3.03 1.00
N ALA A 353 -10.84 -4.05 1.45
CA ALA A 353 -12.21 -3.95 1.94
C ALA A 353 -12.17 -3.71 3.46
N VAL A 354 -12.97 -2.77 3.95
CA VAL A 354 -13.02 -2.42 5.39
C VAL A 354 -14.33 -2.92 5.95
N VAL A 355 -14.26 -3.58 7.11
CA VAL A 355 -15.44 -4.20 7.72
C VAL A 355 -15.38 -4.09 9.25
N ASP A 356 -16.53 -3.89 9.87
CA ASP A 356 -16.70 -3.87 11.33
C ASP A 356 -16.79 -5.30 11.88
N ALA A 357 -15.74 -5.73 12.58
CA ALA A 357 -15.60 -7.10 13.08
C ALA A 357 -16.70 -7.54 14.05
N ARG A 358 -17.39 -6.59 14.71
CA ARG A 358 -18.47 -6.91 15.66
C ARG A 358 -19.79 -7.22 14.97
N LYS A 359 -20.00 -6.66 13.78
CA LYS A 359 -21.27 -6.75 13.05
C LYS A 359 -21.22 -7.82 11.97
N THR A 360 -20.06 -8.03 11.38
CA THR A 360 -19.93 -8.86 10.19
C THR A 360 -19.20 -10.16 10.48
N PRO A 361 -19.76 -11.31 10.10
CA PRO A 361 -19.08 -12.60 10.19
C PRO A 361 -17.98 -12.71 9.13
N VAL A 362 -17.27 -13.84 9.14
CA VAL A 362 -16.29 -14.22 8.10
C VAL A 362 -17.00 -14.29 6.73
N PRO A 363 -16.36 -13.81 5.64
CA PRO A 363 -16.97 -13.77 4.32
C PRO A 363 -17.31 -15.17 3.78
N ASP A 364 -18.45 -15.26 3.11
CA ASP A 364 -18.90 -16.48 2.41
C ASP A 364 -18.14 -16.65 1.08
N ILE A 365 -18.13 -17.86 0.53
CA ILE A 365 -17.45 -18.17 -0.72
C ILE A 365 -17.99 -17.35 -1.90
N TYR A 366 -19.29 -17.04 -1.92
CA TYR A 366 -19.90 -16.18 -2.95
C TYR A 366 -19.43 -14.73 -2.83
N GLN A 367 -19.32 -14.21 -1.61
CA GLN A 367 -18.81 -12.87 -1.34
C GLN A 367 -17.32 -12.77 -1.70
N LEU A 368 -16.52 -13.79 -1.35
CA LEU A 368 -15.12 -13.88 -1.77
C LEU A 368 -14.99 -13.91 -3.31
N THR A 369 -15.87 -14.65 -3.99
CA THR A 369 -15.86 -14.71 -5.47
C THR A 369 -16.15 -13.34 -6.07
N ASP A 370 -17.10 -12.58 -5.51
CA ASP A 370 -17.40 -11.22 -5.95
C ASP A 370 -16.24 -10.24 -5.68
N MET A 371 -15.61 -10.33 -4.51
CA MET A 371 -14.39 -9.57 -4.18
C MET A 371 -13.28 -9.87 -5.20
N PHE A 372 -13.00 -11.15 -5.48
CA PHE A 372 -12.00 -11.54 -6.47
C PHE A 372 -12.40 -11.18 -7.90
N ALA A 373 -13.70 -11.09 -8.21
CA ALA A 373 -14.15 -10.59 -9.51
C ALA A 373 -13.72 -9.13 -9.73
N SER A 374 -13.81 -8.30 -8.68
CA SER A 374 -13.36 -6.90 -8.73
C SER A 374 -11.83 -6.74 -8.76
N ALA A 375 -11.10 -7.69 -8.15
CA ALA A 375 -9.66 -7.55 -7.93
C ALA A 375 -8.77 -7.81 -9.15
N GLU A 376 -7.67 -7.04 -9.26
CA GLU A 376 -6.68 -7.23 -10.32
C GLU A 376 -5.77 -8.45 -10.09
N PRO A 377 -5.42 -9.21 -11.15
CA PRO A 377 -4.36 -10.21 -11.08
C PRO A 377 -3.01 -9.57 -10.79
N ARG A 378 -2.31 -10.06 -9.76
CA ARG A 378 -0.98 -9.58 -9.41
C ARG A 378 0.08 -10.26 -10.29
N PRO A 379 1.16 -9.53 -10.64
CA PRO A 379 2.30 -10.16 -11.28
C PRO A 379 2.92 -11.21 -10.33
N PRO A 380 3.44 -12.32 -10.87
CA PRO A 380 4.10 -13.33 -10.06
C PRO A 380 5.27 -12.72 -9.28
N PRO A 381 5.49 -13.12 -8.02
CA PRO A 381 6.61 -12.62 -7.24
C PRO A 381 7.93 -12.95 -7.96
N PRO A 382 8.88 -11.99 -8.03
CA PRO A 382 10.15 -12.25 -8.68
C PRO A 382 10.86 -13.42 -7.96
N PRO A 383 11.55 -14.30 -8.71
CA PRO A 383 12.30 -15.39 -8.09
C PRO A 383 13.31 -14.78 -7.10
N ARG A 384 13.32 -15.32 -5.87
CA ARG A 384 14.24 -14.86 -4.82
C ARG A 384 15.67 -15.03 -5.34
N LYS A 385 16.31 -13.92 -5.72
CA LYS A 385 17.73 -13.89 -6.06
C LYS A 385 18.49 -14.27 -4.80
N ARG A 386 18.93 -15.53 -4.70
CA ARG A 386 19.93 -15.90 -3.70
C ARG A 386 21.19 -15.18 -4.15
N ALA A 387 21.61 -14.15 -3.40
CA ALA A 387 22.94 -13.61 -3.58
C ALA A 387 23.92 -14.80 -3.49
N PRO A 388 24.88 -14.95 -4.42
CA PRO A 388 25.91 -15.95 -4.25
C PRO A 388 26.58 -15.71 -2.89
N PRO A 389 26.90 -16.77 -2.12
CA PRO A 389 27.63 -16.61 -0.87
C PRO A 389 28.88 -15.78 -1.15
N ASN A 390 29.00 -14.69 -0.40
CA ASN A 390 30.04 -13.69 -0.55
C ASN A 390 31.41 -14.41 -0.44
N ALA A 391 32.11 -14.58 -1.56
CA ALA A 391 33.43 -15.23 -1.63
C ALA A 391 34.54 -14.29 -1.12
N LYS A 392 34.34 -13.73 0.08
CA LYS A 392 35.33 -12.93 0.82
C LYS A 392 35.57 -13.50 2.22
N ALA A 393 35.54 -14.83 2.35
CA ALA A 393 36.22 -15.52 3.43
C ALA A 393 37.40 -16.26 2.79
N ALA A 394 38.61 -15.83 3.09
CA ALA A 394 39.86 -16.38 2.58
C ALA A 394 39.98 -17.88 2.92
N PRO A 395 40.38 -18.75 1.97
CA PRO A 395 40.68 -20.13 2.27
C PRO A 395 42.09 -20.28 2.86
N GLN A 396 42.20 -20.84 4.07
CA GLN A 396 43.43 -21.44 4.57
C GLN A 396 43.66 -22.80 3.87
N PRO A 397 44.91 -23.14 3.50
CA PRO A 397 45.20 -24.39 2.81
C PRO A 397 45.43 -25.51 3.83
N THR A 398 44.72 -26.64 3.71
CA THR A 398 45.34 -27.97 3.91
C THR A 398 44.43 -29.14 3.51
N GLN A 399 45.08 -30.08 2.80
CA GLN A 399 44.80 -31.50 2.62
C GLN A 399 43.66 -31.91 1.65
N GLN A 400 44.11 -32.09 0.41
CA GLN A 400 43.41 -32.79 -0.67
C GLN A 400 43.26 -34.28 -0.35
N LYS A 401 42.02 -34.78 -0.44
CA LYS A 401 41.68 -36.20 -0.62
C LYS A 401 41.16 -36.35 -2.05
N PRO A 402 41.61 -37.32 -2.86
CA PRO A 402 41.29 -37.34 -4.29
C PRO A 402 39.83 -37.75 -4.50
N VAL A 403 38.98 -36.75 -4.81
CA VAL A 403 37.63 -36.99 -5.34
C VAL A 403 37.74 -37.03 -6.86
N GLN A 404 37.32 -38.16 -7.42
CA GLN A 404 37.29 -38.44 -8.85
C GLN A 404 36.62 -37.30 -9.64
N PRO A 405 37.14 -36.92 -10.82
CA PRO A 405 36.49 -35.92 -11.64
C PRO A 405 35.14 -36.46 -12.13
N LYS A 406 34.06 -35.88 -11.62
CA LYS A 406 32.74 -35.97 -12.26
C LYS A 406 32.93 -35.50 -13.70
N LYS A 407 32.77 -36.43 -14.65
CA LYS A 407 32.72 -36.15 -16.09
C LYS A 407 31.81 -34.94 -16.32
N VAL A 408 32.41 -33.84 -16.77
CA VAL A 408 31.68 -32.76 -17.40
C VAL A 408 30.98 -33.39 -18.60
N ASN A 409 29.66 -33.51 -18.52
CA ASN A 409 28.85 -33.91 -19.66
C ASN A 409 28.98 -32.79 -20.70
N ASN A 410 29.95 -32.91 -21.60
CA ASN A 410 29.95 -32.18 -22.84
C ASN A 410 28.59 -32.44 -23.51
N PRO A 411 27.82 -31.41 -23.88
CA PRO A 411 26.58 -31.64 -24.60
C PRO A 411 26.92 -32.39 -25.89
N LYS A 412 26.34 -33.58 -26.07
CA LYS A 412 26.42 -34.33 -27.34
C LYS A 412 26.09 -33.37 -28.49
N PRO A 413 26.85 -33.41 -29.61
CA PRO A 413 26.53 -32.56 -30.75
C PRO A 413 25.07 -32.82 -31.18
N PRO A 414 24.30 -31.78 -31.52
CA PRO A 414 22.90 -31.93 -31.86
C PRO A 414 22.77 -32.85 -33.08
N ASN A 415 21.90 -33.86 -32.97
CA ASN A 415 21.51 -34.74 -34.08
C ASN A 415 21.13 -33.90 -35.31
N LEU A 416 21.41 -34.40 -36.52
CA LEU A 416 21.09 -33.74 -37.81
C LEU A 416 19.64 -33.20 -37.86
N TRP A 417 18.70 -33.91 -37.24
CA TRP A 417 17.31 -33.48 -37.11
C TRP A 417 17.14 -32.16 -36.32
N ASN A 418 17.89 -31.95 -35.24
CA ASN A 418 17.87 -30.70 -34.49
C ASN A 418 18.46 -29.54 -35.29
N ARG A 419 19.44 -29.79 -36.16
CA ARG A 419 19.95 -28.76 -37.10
C ARG A 419 18.91 -28.38 -38.15
N ILE A 420 18.18 -29.36 -38.68
CA ILE A 420 17.09 -29.13 -39.65
C ILE A 420 15.93 -28.37 -38.99
N CYS A 421 15.57 -28.70 -37.74
CA CYS A 421 14.55 -27.96 -37.00
C CYS A 421 15.00 -26.52 -36.62
N GLN A 422 16.30 -26.31 -36.42
CA GLN A 422 16.88 -24.98 -36.18
C GLN A 422 16.90 -24.12 -37.45
N THR A 423 17.23 -24.68 -38.61
CA THR A 423 17.23 -23.95 -39.89
C THR A 423 15.82 -23.66 -40.39
N ALA A 424 14.84 -24.52 -40.07
CA ALA A 424 13.43 -24.30 -40.38
C ALA A 424 12.70 -23.33 -39.41
N GLY A 425 13.41 -22.73 -38.44
CA GLY A 425 12.83 -21.76 -37.50
C GLY A 425 11.81 -22.34 -36.52
N LEU A 426 11.75 -23.67 -36.37
CA LEU A 426 10.72 -24.37 -35.59
C LEU A 426 11.06 -24.55 -34.11
N THR A 427 12.30 -24.29 -33.69
CA THR A 427 12.68 -24.37 -32.27
C THR A 427 13.51 -23.15 -31.84
N SER A 428 12.85 -22.19 -31.20
CA SER A 428 13.54 -21.16 -30.42
C SER A 428 14.20 -21.83 -29.21
N LEU A 429 15.53 -21.75 -29.13
CA LEU A 429 16.30 -22.18 -27.98
C LEU A 429 16.08 -21.19 -26.82
N ALA A 430 14.89 -21.22 -26.22
CA ALA A 430 14.71 -20.63 -24.90
C ALA A 430 15.54 -21.49 -23.93
N PRO A 431 16.40 -20.89 -23.07
CA PRO A 431 17.09 -21.65 -22.03
C PRO A 431 16.04 -22.43 -21.21
N PRO A 432 16.37 -23.59 -20.62
CA PRO A 432 15.44 -24.27 -19.75
C PRO A 432 15.07 -23.31 -18.63
N ILE A 433 13.88 -22.73 -18.72
CA ILE A 433 13.30 -21.91 -17.67
C ILE A 433 13.18 -22.88 -16.51
N GLN A 434 14.07 -22.75 -15.52
CA GLN A 434 13.87 -23.42 -14.25
C GLN A 434 12.49 -23.00 -13.80
N LYS A 435 11.53 -23.95 -13.80
CA LYS A 435 10.18 -23.67 -13.36
C LYS A 435 10.33 -23.14 -11.93
N PRO A 436 9.99 -21.86 -11.68
CA PRO A 436 10.17 -21.31 -10.35
C PRO A 436 9.27 -22.09 -9.40
N ASN A 437 9.66 -22.15 -8.13
CA ASN A 437 8.94 -22.93 -7.14
C ASN A 437 7.43 -22.57 -7.16
N PRO A 438 6.53 -23.53 -7.48
CA PRO A 438 5.10 -23.26 -7.61
C PRO A 438 4.49 -22.82 -6.27
N PHE A 439 5.04 -23.27 -5.13
CA PHE A 439 4.52 -22.91 -3.80
C PHE A 439 4.59 -21.41 -3.52
N VAL A 440 5.58 -20.70 -4.06
CA VAL A 440 5.69 -19.25 -3.88
C VAL A 440 4.58 -18.52 -4.65
N HIS A 441 4.23 -19.04 -5.82
CA HIS A 441 3.16 -18.50 -6.67
C HIS A 441 1.78 -18.82 -6.08
N LEU A 442 1.57 -20.06 -5.64
CA LEU A 442 0.35 -20.50 -5.00
C LEU A 442 0.10 -19.75 -3.68
N LYS A 443 1.14 -19.52 -2.88
CA LYS A 443 1.04 -18.71 -1.64
C LYS A 443 0.73 -17.25 -1.91
N ALA A 444 1.22 -16.69 -3.02
CA ALA A 444 0.89 -15.32 -3.40
C ALA A 444 -0.55 -15.22 -3.96
N GLY A 445 -1.04 -16.27 -4.61
CA GLY A 445 -2.29 -16.25 -5.35
C GLY A 445 -2.21 -15.39 -6.61
N ARG A 446 -3.08 -15.68 -7.59
CA ARG A 446 -3.26 -14.87 -8.80
C ARG A 446 -3.89 -13.54 -8.46
N LYS A 447 -4.95 -13.57 -7.66
CA LYS A 447 -5.60 -12.37 -7.10
C LYS A 447 -5.50 -12.43 -5.59
N SER A 448 -5.41 -11.26 -4.96
CA SER A 448 -5.60 -11.21 -3.51
C SER A 448 -6.21 -9.90 -3.09
N VAL A 449 -7.13 -9.99 -2.13
CA VAL A 449 -7.81 -8.87 -1.50
C VAL A 449 -7.50 -8.91 -0.01
N ILE A 450 -7.32 -7.75 0.59
CA ILE A 450 -7.11 -7.63 2.02
C ILE A 450 -8.42 -7.18 2.65
N VAL A 451 -8.83 -7.85 3.70
CA VAL A 451 -9.96 -7.43 4.54
C VAL A 451 -9.39 -6.83 5.81
N ALA A 452 -9.68 -5.55 6.04
CA ALA A 452 -9.39 -4.86 7.27
C ALA A 452 -10.58 -5.00 8.21
N ALA A 453 -10.46 -5.91 9.18
CA ALA A 453 -11.43 -6.11 10.24
C ALA A 453 -11.11 -5.13 11.38
N VAL A 454 -12.03 -4.20 11.63
CA VAL A 454 -11.89 -3.18 12.67
C VAL A 454 -12.78 -3.55 13.85
N ASP A 455 -12.17 -3.71 15.03
CA ASP A 455 -12.87 -3.91 16.30
C ASP A 455 -12.54 -2.72 17.22
N GLY A 456 -13.40 -1.70 17.20
CA GLY A 456 -13.14 -0.45 17.92
C GLY A 456 -11.87 0.24 17.43
N SER A 457 -10.81 0.25 18.24
CA SER A 457 -9.50 0.83 17.90
C SER A 457 -8.50 -0.20 17.34
N MET A 458 -8.83 -1.49 17.36
CA MET A 458 -7.95 -2.56 16.88
C MET A 458 -8.23 -2.84 15.41
N ILE A 459 -7.16 -2.88 14.60
CA ILE A 459 -7.23 -3.13 13.17
C ILE A 459 -6.48 -4.42 12.87
N SER A 460 -7.20 -5.44 12.39
CA SER A 460 -6.63 -6.69 11.92
C SER A 460 -6.71 -6.77 10.39
N LEU A 461 -5.59 -7.02 9.72
CA LEU A 461 -5.51 -7.13 8.26
C LEU A 461 -5.36 -8.60 7.88
N VAL A 462 -6.40 -9.16 7.26
CA VAL A 462 -6.41 -10.55 6.78
C VAL A 462 -6.33 -10.56 5.26
N ARG A 463 -5.40 -11.34 4.71
CA ARG A 463 -5.23 -11.47 3.27
C ARG A 463 -5.92 -12.73 2.77
N PHE A 464 -6.86 -12.55 1.84
CA PHE A 464 -7.44 -13.65 1.07
C PHE A 464 -6.76 -13.70 -0.31
N GLY A 465 -6.34 -14.90 -0.71
CA GLY A 465 -5.66 -15.13 -1.99
C GLY A 465 -6.33 -16.24 -2.77
N GLU A 466 -6.55 -15.98 -4.06
CA GLU A 466 -7.07 -16.95 -5.01
C GLU A 466 -5.88 -17.72 -5.62
N GLY A 467 -5.71 -18.99 -5.24
CA GLY A 467 -4.63 -19.85 -5.75
C GLY A 467 -4.91 -20.35 -7.17
N ASP A 468 -3.99 -20.08 -8.11
CA ASP A 468 -4.10 -20.57 -9.49
C ASP A 468 -3.35 -21.90 -9.65
N PHE A 469 -4.09 -23.00 -9.53
CA PHE A 469 -3.59 -24.36 -9.77
C PHE A 469 -3.65 -24.78 -11.24
N ILE A 470 -4.28 -23.97 -12.12
CA ILE A 470 -4.36 -24.25 -13.57
C ILE A 470 -3.03 -23.86 -14.22
N SER A 471 -2.52 -22.67 -13.91
CA SER A 471 -1.23 -22.22 -14.45
C SER A 471 -0.04 -22.93 -13.80
N TRP A 472 -0.19 -23.39 -12.55
CA TRP A 472 0.84 -24.07 -11.76
C TRP A 472 0.39 -25.47 -11.32
N PRO A 473 0.32 -26.45 -12.24
CA PRO A 473 -0.02 -27.81 -11.87
C PRO A 473 1.04 -28.40 -10.94
N MET A 474 0.59 -28.92 -9.79
CA MET A 474 1.45 -29.67 -8.85
C MET A 474 1.61 -31.11 -9.35
N VAL A 475 2.45 -31.31 -10.37
CA VAL A 475 2.83 -32.64 -10.91
C VAL A 475 4.33 -32.75 -11.08
#